data_AF-A0A2T2NAM9-F1
#
_entry.id   AF-A0A2T2NAM9-F1
#
_cell.length_a   1.000
_cell.length_b   1.000
_cell.length_c   1.000
_cell.angle_alpha   90.00
_cell.angle_beta   90.00
_cell.angle_gamma   90.00
#
_symmetry.space_group_name_H-M   'P 1'
#
loop_
_entity.id
_entity.type
_entity.pdbx_description
1 polymer ?
#
loop_
_entity_poly.entity_id
_entity_poly.type
_entity_poly.pdbx_seq_one_letter_code
_entity_poly.pdbx_strand_id
1 'polypeptide(L)'
;MSSLLPASWAKPLPFDNDLSGKHHHHHTRSIMHKLHMPKSSSKPNSTLQSPAVLTPPATASDVATIDIVEESPYIVFYDTPANSTGALFAGRLSVNAKKYPITLVECRVRLLLVSTATSSTELKHHTTEIHKWNLVESPSSSQRAHYEFPFSCLLPGHLPTTTTNAKSFALGYRLEATATTAAGDVITSTRNVDAKRILRPSSRQDFFFACPPTDMFASVKFPAVVQPSGDFFVNVRLSNIFKNKKNWQTRWRLREIKWRIEEVEKHASSAPQECDKSPRRRRRSSGAELGQELVRVIGRGEVTRGWSYDFEQGNVDVGFAAKCDPDKKPVLDVDYEGVAKVEHRLVMEMIVYEEQALKENLGQAIPIGGAHALKTHHSLVIAEQSESGLSWDEEGPPMYEDDGGSPPTYLDGDE
;
A
#
# COMPACT_ATOMS: atom_id res chain seq x y z
N MET A 1 22.54 -9.23 58.89
CA MET A 1 22.40 -7.99 59.69
C MET A 1 22.57 -6.84 58.70
N SER A 2 21.49 -6.15 58.36
CA SER A 2 21.07 -4.86 58.96
C SER A 2 22.04 -3.74 58.55
N SER A 3 21.71 -2.98 57.49
CA SER A 3 21.10 -1.62 57.55
C SER A 3 22.19 -0.53 57.62
N LEU A 4 22.05 0.67 57.03
CA LEU A 4 20.86 1.53 56.93
C LEU A 4 20.76 2.30 55.58
N LEU A 5 19.54 2.67 55.20
CA LEU A 5 19.25 3.83 54.34
C LEU A 5 19.25 5.12 55.18
N PRO A 6 19.24 6.29 54.53
CA PRO A 6 18.23 7.29 54.93
C PRO A 6 17.38 7.77 53.74
N ALA A 7 16.12 8.10 54.02
CA ALA A 7 15.20 8.71 53.08
C ALA A 7 14.41 9.85 53.73
N SER A 8 14.38 11.00 53.08
CA SER A 8 13.45 12.13 53.30
C SER A 8 13.45 12.96 52.00
N TRP A 9 12.38 13.05 51.20
CA TRP A 9 10.99 13.47 51.47
C TRP A 9 10.86 14.99 51.70
N ALA A 10 10.65 15.73 50.61
CA ALA A 10 10.38 17.17 50.60
C ALA A 10 9.43 17.58 49.46
N LYS A 11 8.12 17.57 49.76
CA LYS A 11 6.99 18.18 49.03
C LYS A 11 5.83 18.33 50.05
N PRO A 12 4.80 19.18 49.84
CA PRO A 12 4.59 20.14 48.74
C PRO A 12 4.38 21.59 49.24
N LEU A 13 4.14 22.53 48.32
CA LEU A 13 3.14 23.61 48.50
C LEU A 13 2.46 23.88 47.13
N PRO A 14 1.21 24.41 47.11
CA PRO A 14 0.41 24.55 45.89
C PRO A 14 0.64 25.87 45.15
N PHE A 15 0.11 25.95 43.92
CA PHE A 15 -0.25 27.20 43.26
C PHE A 15 -1.77 27.16 43.04
N ASP A 16 -2.50 27.99 43.78
CA ASP A 16 -3.94 28.11 43.66
C ASP A 16 -4.36 29.02 42.49
N ASN A 17 -5.45 28.64 41.82
CA ASN A 17 -6.24 29.56 41.02
C ASN A 17 -7.19 30.32 41.95
N ASP A 18 -7.04 31.65 42.08
CA ASP A 18 -8.21 32.53 41.95
C ASP A 18 -7.83 34.00 41.73
N LEU A 19 -8.45 34.65 40.74
CA LEU A 19 -8.56 36.11 40.62
C LEU A 19 -9.83 36.47 39.85
N SER A 20 -10.97 36.43 40.54
CA SER A 20 -12.23 36.95 40.00
C SER A 20 -12.16 38.47 39.80
N GLY A 21 -12.45 38.96 38.59
CA GLY A 21 -12.45 40.38 38.24
C GLY A 21 -13.67 40.77 37.40
N LYS A 22 -14.70 41.33 38.05
CA LYS A 22 -15.91 41.84 37.38
C LYS A 22 -15.60 43.16 36.66
N HIS A 23 -16.21 43.43 35.50
CA HIS A 23 -16.73 44.77 35.16
C HIS A 23 -17.78 44.73 34.03
N HIS A 24 -18.45 45.86 33.80
CA HIS A 24 -19.84 45.91 33.31
C HIS A 24 -20.04 45.93 31.78
N HIS A 25 -21.25 45.54 31.37
CA HIS A 25 -21.83 45.89 30.07
C HIS A 25 -21.92 47.41 29.86
N HIS A 26 -21.85 47.86 28.60
CA HIS A 26 -22.61 49.01 28.12
C HIS A 26 -23.15 48.75 26.71
N HIS A 27 -24.40 49.19 26.45
CA HIS A 27 -25.06 49.11 25.15
C HIS A 27 -24.82 50.38 24.33
N THR A 28 -24.67 50.24 23.00
CA THR A 28 -24.95 51.34 22.06
C THR A 28 -25.64 50.84 20.77
N ARG A 29 -26.70 51.56 20.38
CA ARG A 29 -27.39 51.49 19.05
C ARG A 29 -26.48 52.11 17.95
N SER A 30 -26.70 52.02 16.64
CA SER A 30 -27.76 51.39 15.79
C SER A 30 -27.07 50.89 14.47
N ILE A 31 -27.56 50.85 13.22
CA ILE A 31 -28.76 51.30 12.47
C ILE A 31 -29.14 50.18 11.45
N MET A 32 -30.38 50.12 10.94
CA MET A 32 -30.78 49.25 9.82
C MET A 32 -30.99 50.00 8.49
N HIS A 33 -30.51 49.41 7.39
CA HIS A 33 -31.01 49.59 6.02
C HIS A 33 -31.05 48.17 5.40
N LYS A 34 -32.15 47.57 4.90
CA LYS A 34 -33.09 47.96 3.80
C LYS A 34 -32.33 48.37 2.53
N LEU A 35 -32.40 47.70 1.37
CA LEU A 35 -33.27 46.63 0.81
C LEU A 35 -32.38 45.62 0.02
N HIS A 36 -32.80 44.56 -0.70
CA HIS A 36 -34.12 44.04 -1.11
C HIS A 36 -34.03 42.51 -1.41
N MET A 37 -35.14 41.84 -1.74
CA MET A 37 -35.19 40.46 -2.27
C MET A 37 -36.39 40.27 -3.23
N PRO A 38 -36.21 39.76 -4.46
CA PRO A 38 -37.30 39.23 -5.28
C PRO A 38 -37.57 37.75 -4.94
N LYS A 39 -38.85 37.32 -5.00
CA LYS A 39 -39.25 35.92 -4.84
C LYS A 39 -39.44 35.25 -6.21
N SER A 40 -39.06 33.99 -6.34
CA SER A 40 -39.66 33.08 -7.34
C SER A 40 -39.74 31.64 -6.80
N SER A 41 -40.69 30.88 -7.34
CA SER A 41 -41.26 29.66 -6.77
C SER A 41 -40.49 28.37 -7.08
N SER A 42 -40.08 27.67 -6.02
CA SER A 42 -40.21 26.22 -5.82
C SER A 42 -40.47 25.29 -7.02
N LYS A 43 -39.52 24.37 -7.26
CA LYS A 43 -39.78 22.91 -7.39
C LYS A 43 -38.63 22.14 -6.72
N PRO A 44 -38.88 21.05 -5.98
CA PRO A 44 -37.81 20.19 -5.46
C PRO A 44 -37.35 19.17 -6.52
N ASN A 45 -36.07 18.79 -6.55
CA ASN A 45 -35.67 17.54 -7.17
C ASN A 45 -34.30 17.00 -6.71
N SER A 46 -34.19 15.68 -6.68
CA SER A 46 -33.00 14.82 -6.59
C SER A 46 -31.85 15.22 -5.65
N THR A 47 -31.72 14.46 -4.55
CA THR A 47 -30.44 14.17 -3.90
C THR A 47 -29.42 13.67 -4.94
N LEU A 48 -28.17 14.15 -4.89
CA LEU A 48 -27.10 13.62 -5.74
C LEU A 48 -26.51 12.35 -5.10
N GLN A 49 -26.62 11.22 -5.81
CA GLN A 49 -26.00 9.96 -5.42
C GLN A 49 -24.52 9.92 -5.81
N SER A 50 -23.73 9.13 -5.06
CA SER A 50 -22.34 8.81 -5.39
C SER A 50 -22.23 8.13 -6.76
N PRO A 51 -21.09 8.26 -7.48
CA PRO A 51 -20.93 7.65 -8.79
C PRO A 51 -21.01 6.12 -8.71
N ALA A 52 -22.01 5.54 -9.37
CA ALA A 52 -22.18 4.10 -9.44
C ALA A 52 -21.05 3.46 -10.27
N VAL A 53 -20.42 2.41 -9.71
CA VAL A 53 -19.57 1.51 -10.48
C VAL A 53 -20.47 0.78 -11.49
N LEU A 54 -20.15 0.89 -12.77
CA LEU A 54 -20.93 0.25 -13.85
C LEU A 54 -20.62 -1.25 -13.93
N THR A 55 -21.21 -2.02 -13.02
CA THR A 55 -21.36 -3.46 -13.21
C THR A 55 -22.18 -3.70 -14.48
N PRO A 56 -21.69 -4.47 -15.47
CA PRO A 56 -22.52 -4.82 -16.62
C PRO A 56 -23.73 -5.64 -16.13
N PRO A 57 -24.95 -5.39 -16.63
CA PRO A 57 -26.13 -6.10 -16.17
C PRO A 57 -26.02 -7.58 -16.53
N ALA A 58 -26.09 -8.46 -15.53
CA ALA A 58 -26.19 -9.90 -15.76
C ALA A 58 -27.43 -10.17 -16.64
N THR A 59 -27.22 -10.79 -17.80
CA THR A 59 -28.29 -11.13 -18.74
C THR A 59 -29.20 -12.17 -18.09
N ALA A 60 -30.32 -11.70 -17.55
CA ALA A 60 -31.23 -12.51 -16.74
C ALA A 60 -31.94 -13.57 -17.60
N SER A 61 -31.31 -14.74 -17.73
CA SER A 61 -31.91 -15.91 -18.37
C SER A 61 -33.24 -16.26 -17.70
N ASP A 62 -34.24 -16.58 -18.51
CA ASP A 62 -35.57 -17.00 -18.06
C ASP A 62 -35.62 -18.50 -17.71
N VAL A 63 -34.48 -19.20 -17.81
CA VAL A 63 -34.34 -20.64 -17.52
C VAL A 63 -33.75 -20.89 -16.13
N ALA A 64 -32.67 -20.19 -15.78
CA ALA A 64 -32.05 -20.23 -14.46
C ALA A 64 -31.27 -18.94 -14.14
N THR A 65 -30.89 -18.75 -12.88
CA THR A 65 -29.91 -17.75 -12.42
C THR A 65 -28.67 -18.42 -11.85
N ILE A 66 -27.53 -17.76 -11.96
CA ILE A 66 -26.21 -18.27 -11.55
C ILE A 66 -25.52 -17.22 -10.68
N ASP A 67 -25.03 -17.64 -9.52
CA ASP A 67 -24.40 -16.77 -8.53
C ASP A 67 -23.10 -17.39 -8.01
N ILE A 68 -22.14 -16.53 -7.65
CA ILE A 68 -20.79 -16.91 -7.21
C ILE A 68 -20.58 -16.35 -5.80
N VAL A 69 -20.45 -17.24 -4.82
CA VAL A 69 -20.18 -16.88 -3.42
C VAL A 69 -18.77 -17.32 -3.07
N GLU A 70 -17.85 -16.37 -3.02
CA GLU A 70 -16.50 -16.54 -2.46
C GLU A 70 -16.54 -16.67 -0.93
N GLU A 71 -15.61 -17.44 -0.36
CA GLU A 71 -15.48 -17.60 1.10
C GLU A 71 -14.75 -16.41 1.75
N SER A 72 -13.79 -15.83 1.03
CA SER A 72 -13.05 -14.63 1.42
C SER A 72 -13.29 -13.51 0.40
N PRO A 73 -13.64 -12.28 0.84
CA PRO A 73 -13.94 -11.16 -0.07
C PRO A 73 -12.70 -10.61 -0.80
N TYR A 74 -11.50 -11.01 -0.37
CA TYR A 74 -10.22 -10.57 -0.90
C TYR A 74 -9.26 -11.73 -1.07
N ILE A 75 -8.46 -11.70 -2.15
CA ILE A 75 -7.27 -12.53 -2.29
C ILE A 75 -6.16 -11.83 -1.50
N VAL A 76 -5.51 -12.54 -0.56
CA VAL A 76 -4.47 -11.96 0.30
C VAL A 76 -3.16 -12.71 0.10
N PHE A 77 -2.18 -12.04 -0.51
CA PHE A 77 -0.81 -12.54 -0.62
C PHE A 77 0.05 -12.00 0.53
N TYR A 78 0.81 -12.86 1.19
CA TYR A 78 1.80 -12.45 2.20
C TYR A 78 3.19 -12.28 1.57
N ASP A 79 3.99 -11.38 2.12
CA ASP A 79 5.36 -11.02 1.68
C ASP A 79 5.49 -10.51 0.23
N THR A 80 6.73 -10.33 -0.22
CA THR A 80 7.09 -9.90 -1.58
C THR A 80 6.75 -10.99 -2.61
N PRO A 81 6.53 -10.64 -3.89
CA PRO A 81 6.21 -11.62 -4.95
C PRO A 81 7.19 -12.79 -5.10
N ALA A 82 8.45 -12.63 -4.68
CA ALA A 82 9.49 -13.66 -4.73
C ALA A 82 9.50 -14.62 -3.51
N ASN A 83 8.96 -14.19 -2.37
CA ASN A 83 8.95 -14.97 -1.11
C ASN A 83 7.56 -15.53 -0.76
N SER A 84 6.52 -15.01 -1.42
CA SER A 84 5.11 -15.34 -1.16
C SER A 84 4.79 -16.79 -1.53
N THR A 85 4.30 -17.57 -0.56
CA THR A 85 3.86 -18.97 -0.75
C THR A 85 2.61 -19.08 -1.63
N GLY A 86 1.74 -18.08 -1.58
CA GLY A 86 0.54 -17.98 -2.41
C GLY A 86 -0.62 -17.31 -1.70
N ALA A 87 -1.83 -17.57 -2.20
CA ALA A 87 -3.08 -17.27 -1.52
C ALA A 87 -4.09 -18.39 -1.80
N LEU A 88 -4.68 -18.99 -0.76
CA LEU A 88 -5.81 -19.90 -0.94
C LEU A 88 -7.04 -19.10 -1.37
N PHE A 89 -7.67 -19.49 -2.47
CA PHE A 89 -8.92 -18.89 -2.93
C PHE A 89 -9.98 -19.98 -3.11
N ALA A 90 -11.15 -19.77 -2.50
CA ALA A 90 -12.23 -20.75 -2.44
C ALA A 90 -13.62 -20.08 -2.51
N GLY A 91 -14.61 -20.84 -2.97
CA GLY A 91 -15.98 -20.38 -3.12
C GLY A 91 -16.93 -21.49 -3.59
N ARG A 92 -18.19 -21.13 -3.79
CA ARG A 92 -19.22 -22.00 -4.36
C ARG A 92 -19.98 -21.30 -5.47
N LEU A 93 -20.29 -22.07 -6.51
CA LEU A 93 -21.18 -21.69 -7.60
C LEU A 93 -22.58 -22.22 -7.32
N SER A 94 -23.59 -21.35 -7.27
CA SER A 94 -24.99 -21.70 -7.07
C SER A 94 -25.79 -21.47 -8.37
N VAL A 95 -26.40 -22.52 -8.92
CA VAL A 95 -27.32 -22.43 -10.07
C VAL A 95 -28.75 -22.70 -9.62
N ASN A 96 -29.63 -21.70 -9.75
CA ASN A 96 -31.03 -21.73 -9.36
C ASN A 96 -31.94 -21.80 -10.59
N ALA A 97 -32.56 -22.95 -10.83
CA ALA A 97 -33.46 -23.17 -11.95
C ALA A 97 -34.83 -22.47 -11.72
N LYS A 98 -35.22 -21.59 -12.66
CA LYS A 98 -36.55 -20.96 -12.67
C LYS A 98 -37.60 -21.88 -13.28
N LYS A 99 -37.18 -22.66 -14.28
CA LYS A 99 -37.96 -23.71 -14.94
C LYS A 99 -37.25 -25.02 -14.65
N TYR A 100 -38.00 -26.05 -14.30
CA TYR A 100 -37.47 -27.32 -13.81
C TYR A 100 -38.30 -28.49 -14.40
N PRO A 101 -37.69 -29.62 -14.80
CA PRO A 101 -36.25 -29.93 -14.73
C PRO A 101 -35.41 -29.21 -15.78
N ILE A 102 -34.12 -29.01 -15.45
CA ILE A 102 -33.06 -28.68 -16.40
C ILE A 102 -31.94 -29.71 -16.25
N THR A 103 -31.18 -29.93 -17.33
CA THR A 103 -29.92 -30.68 -17.31
C THR A 103 -28.79 -29.72 -17.63
N LEU A 104 -27.77 -29.67 -16.77
CA LEU A 104 -26.56 -28.88 -16.99
C LEU A 104 -25.52 -29.75 -17.71
N VAL A 105 -25.02 -29.31 -18.85
CA VAL A 105 -24.06 -30.05 -19.69
C VAL A 105 -22.63 -29.56 -19.46
N GLU A 106 -22.45 -28.25 -19.30
CA GLU A 106 -21.19 -27.63 -18.90
C GLU A 106 -21.48 -26.66 -17.75
N CYS A 107 -20.62 -26.65 -16.73
CA CYS A 107 -20.50 -25.54 -15.78
C CYS A 107 -19.02 -25.29 -15.57
N ARG A 108 -18.60 -24.04 -15.72
CA ARG A 108 -17.21 -23.63 -15.48
C ARG A 108 -17.14 -22.31 -14.74
N VAL A 109 -16.07 -22.15 -13.98
CA VAL A 109 -15.66 -20.87 -13.36
C VAL A 109 -14.25 -20.56 -13.84
N ARG A 110 -13.96 -19.30 -14.11
CA ARG A 110 -12.63 -18.82 -14.47
C ARG A 110 -12.23 -17.64 -13.61
N LEU A 111 -11.03 -17.67 -13.05
CA LEU A 111 -10.38 -16.51 -12.45
C LEU A 111 -9.50 -15.84 -13.50
N LEU A 112 -9.80 -14.58 -13.80
CA LEU A 112 -9.12 -13.79 -14.81
C LEU A 112 -8.43 -12.59 -14.15
N LEU A 113 -7.16 -12.35 -14.48
CA LEU A 113 -6.49 -11.08 -14.22
C LEU A 113 -6.78 -10.15 -15.41
N VAL A 114 -7.40 -9.01 -15.15
CA VAL A 114 -7.63 -7.97 -16.15
C VAL A 114 -6.61 -6.85 -15.93
N SER A 115 -5.84 -6.55 -16.97
CA SER A 115 -5.02 -5.34 -17.03
C SER A 115 -5.62 -4.38 -18.05
N THR A 116 -5.78 -3.12 -17.67
CA THR A 116 -6.24 -2.06 -18.57
C THR A 116 -5.23 -0.91 -18.57
N ALA A 117 -4.68 -0.57 -19.74
CA ALA A 117 -3.63 0.44 -19.89
C ALA A 117 -4.14 1.66 -20.65
N THR A 118 -4.02 2.84 -20.04
CA THR A 118 -4.44 4.12 -20.60
C THR A 118 -3.28 4.77 -21.34
N SER A 119 -3.17 4.52 -22.65
CA SER A 119 -2.29 5.34 -23.50
C SER A 119 -2.97 6.66 -23.85
N SER A 120 -2.20 7.64 -24.35
CA SER A 120 -2.70 8.99 -24.68
C SER A 120 -3.75 9.05 -25.80
N THR A 121 -3.97 7.94 -26.54
CA THR A 121 -4.96 7.84 -27.61
C THR A 121 -5.87 6.60 -27.53
N GLU A 122 -5.45 5.54 -26.84
CA GLU A 122 -6.15 4.25 -26.83
C GLU A 122 -6.15 3.59 -25.44
N LEU A 123 -7.30 3.03 -25.04
CA LEU A 123 -7.42 2.14 -23.88
C LEU A 123 -7.18 0.70 -24.33
N LYS A 124 -6.11 0.06 -23.85
CA LYS A 124 -5.78 -1.34 -24.17
C LYS A 124 -6.22 -2.25 -23.04
N HIS A 125 -7.03 -3.26 -23.35
CA HIS A 125 -7.40 -4.31 -22.41
C HIS A 125 -6.56 -5.57 -22.69
N HIS A 126 -5.93 -6.11 -21.66
CA HIS A 126 -5.36 -7.46 -21.64
C HIS A 126 -6.09 -8.28 -20.58
N THR A 127 -6.21 -9.59 -20.79
CA THR A 127 -6.87 -10.49 -19.84
C THR A 127 -6.16 -11.83 -19.88
N THR A 128 -5.69 -12.27 -18.72
CA THR A 128 -4.94 -13.52 -18.53
C THR A 128 -5.79 -14.49 -17.73
N GLU A 129 -5.96 -15.72 -18.22
CA GLU A 129 -6.68 -16.77 -17.49
C GLU A 129 -5.73 -17.36 -16.43
N ILE A 130 -6.00 -17.07 -15.15
CA ILE A 130 -5.15 -17.47 -14.01
C ILE A 130 -5.49 -18.88 -13.55
N HIS A 131 -6.80 -19.19 -13.49
CA HIS A 131 -7.28 -20.53 -13.16
C HIS A 131 -8.64 -20.79 -13.78
N LYS A 132 -8.94 -22.06 -14.06
CA LYS A 132 -10.21 -22.51 -14.63
C LYS A 132 -10.65 -23.82 -13.98
N TRP A 133 -11.85 -23.80 -13.41
CA TRP A 133 -12.54 -24.98 -12.89
C TRP A 133 -13.61 -25.43 -13.89
N ASN A 134 -13.63 -26.73 -14.22
CA ASN A 134 -14.78 -27.38 -14.85
C ASN A 134 -15.51 -28.14 -13.74
N LEU A 135 -16.78 -27.80 -13.51
CA LEU A 135 -17.56 -28.24 -12.34
C LEU A 135 -18.60 -29.32 -12.66
N VAL A 136 -18.81 -29.57 -13.96
CA VAL A 136 -19.67 -30.64 -14.50
C VAL A 136 -18.86 -31.36 -15.58
N GLU A 137 -18.44 -32.59 -15.27
CA GLU A 137 -17.70 -33.46 -16.20
C GLU A 137 -18.62 -34.30 -17.10
N SER A 138 -19.85 -34.56 -16.63
CA SER A 138 -20.88 -35.32 -17.34
C SER A 138 -22.26 -34.68 -17.10
N PRO A 139 -23.19 -34.69 -18.07
CA PRO A 139 -24.47 -33.98 -17.96
C PRO A 139 -25.25 -34.34 -16.69
N SER A 140 -25.53 -33.33 -15.86
CA SER A 140 -26.15 -33.50 -14.54
C SER A 140 -27.60 -33.00 -14.55
N SER A 141 -28.51 -33.90 -14.20
CA SER A 141 -29.92 -33.59 -13.89
C SER A 141 -30.16 -33.82 -12.40
N SER A 142 -30.25 -32.73 -11.64
CA SER A 142 -30.67 -32.76 -10.24
C SER A 142 -32.18 -33.01 -10.16
N GLN A 143 -32.66 -33.66 -9.09
CA GLN A 143 -34.09 -33.67 -8.75
C GLN A 143 -34.56 -32.38 -8.05
N ARG A 144 -33.66 -31.39 -7.88
CA ARG A 144 -33.91 -30.11 -7.22
C ARG A 144 -33.71 -28.96 -8.21
N ALA A 145 -34.43 -27.87 -8.03
CA ALA A 145 -34.24 -26.62 -8.77
C ALA A 145 -32.97 -25.84 -8.37
N HIS A 146 -32.01 -26.49 -7.72
CA HIS A 146 -30.82 -25.88 -7.14
C HIS A 146 -29.63 -26.85 -7.28
N TYR A 147 -28.50 -26.29 -7.70
CA TYR A 147 -27.22 -26.97 -7.82
C TYR A 147 -26.15 -26.12 -7.11
N GLU A 148 -25.31 -26.74 -6.29
CA GLU A 148 -24.12 -26.11 -5.72
C GLU A 148 -22.87 -26.86 -6.14
N PHE A 149 -21.83 -26.13 -6.54
CA PHE A 149 -20.53 -26.67 -6.91
C PHE A 149 -19.43 -25.90 -6.16
N PRO A 150 -18.73 -26.50 -5.18
CA PRO A 150 -17.58 -25.87 -4.55
C PRO A 150 -16.40 -25.81 -5.52
N PHE A 151 -15.55 -24.79 -5.38
CA PHE A 151 -14.30 -24.65 -6.11
C PHE A 151 -13.22 -24.01 -5.23
N SER A 152 -11.97 -24.43 -5.41
CA SER A 152 -10.82 -23.84 -4.71
C SER A 152 -9.53 -24.00 -5.52
N CYS A 153 -8.56 -23.14 -5.28
CA CYS A 153 -7.18 -23.29 -5.76
C CYS A 153 -6.19 -22.54 -4.86
N LEU A 154 -4.91 -22.93 -4.92
CA LEU A 154 -3.80 -22.12 -4.41
C LEU A 154 -3.30 -21.22 -5.53
N LEU A 155 -3.42 -19.90 -5.35
CA LEU A 155 -2.97 -18.89 -6.30
C LEU A 155 -1.46 -18.63 -6.13
N PRO A 156 -0.65 -18.60 -7.21
CA PRO A 156 0.79 -18.35 -7.13
C PRO A 156 1.14 -17.00 -6.47
N GLY A 157 2.09 -17.03 -5.53
CA GLY A 157 2.47 -15.84 -4.76
C GLY A 157 3.12 -14.70 -5.55
N HIS A 158 3.57 -14.95 -6.78
CA HIS A 158 4.12 -13.92 -7.67
C HIS A 158 3.06 -13.01 -8.33
N LEU A 159 1.77 -13.31 -8.16
CA LEU A 159 0.69 -12.57 -8.79
C LEU A 159 0.58 -11.12 -8.25
N PRO A 160 0.23 -10.14 -9.11
CA PRO A 160 0.13 -8.75 -8.69
C PRO A 160 -1.15 -8.46 -7.90
N THR A 161 -1.15 -7.35 -7.18
CA THR A 161 -2.35 -6.83 -6.49
C THR A 161 -3.27 -6.06 -7.44
N THR A 162 -4.52 -5.86 -7.01
CA THR A 162 -5.42 -4.87 -7.62
C THR A 162 -4.85 -3.47 -7.44
N THR A 163 -4.83 -2.64 -8.50
CA THR A 163 -4.42 -1.23 -8.41
C THR A 163 -5.62 -0.28 -8.42
N THR A 164 -5.98 0.22 -7.25
CA THR A 164 -7.00 1.26 -7.10
C THR A 164 -6.38 2.64 -7.22
N ASN A 165 -6.90 3.48 -8.12
CA ASN A 165 -6.49 4.88 -8.39
C ASN A 165 -5.14 5.12 -9.12
N ALA A 166 -4.48 4.07 -9.63
CA ALA A 166 -3.37 4.24 -10.58
C ALA A 166 -3.84 4.94 -11.87
N LYS A 167 -2.95 5.70 -12.52
CA LYS A 167 -3.30 6.65 -13.60
C LYS A 167 -2.97 6.18 -15.02
N SER A 168 -1.91 5.40 -15.15
CA SER A 168 -1.42 4.86 -16.43
C SER A 168 -1.93 3.44 -16.72
N PHE A 169 -2.39 2.73 -15.68
CA PHE A 169 -3.01 1.41 -15.79
C PHE A 169 -3.92 1.11 -14.60
N ALA A 170 -4.75 0.08 -14.73
CA ALA A 170 -5.45 -0.58 -13.63
C ALA A 170 -5.35 -2.11 -13.75
N LEU A 171 -5.08 -2.79 -12.65
CA LEU A 171 -5.13 -4.25 -12.50
C LEU A 171 -6.30 -4.62 -11.58
N GLY A 172 -7.01 -5.71 -11.89
CA GLY A 172 -8.05 -6.26 -11.02
C GLY A 172 -8.43 -7.69 -11.39
N TYR A 173 -8.94 -8.45 -10.43
CA TYR A 173 -9.33 -9.85 -10.63
C TYR A 173 -10.83 -9.97 -10.87
N ARG A 174 -11.21 -10.97 -11.67
CA ARG A 174 -12.58 -11.14 -12.13
C ARG A 174 -12.91 -12.62 -12.29
N LEU A 175 -13.92 -13.07 -11.57
CA LEU A 175 -14.54 -14.37 -11.76
C LEU A 175 -15.57 -14.27 -12.89
N GLU A 176 -15.47 -15.19 -13.85
CA GLU A 176 -16.54 -15.48 -14.81
C GLU A 176 -17.06 -16.89 -14.54
N ALA A 177 -18.34 -17.01 -14.19
CA ALA A 177 -19.05 -18.28 -14.20
C ALA A 177 -19.92 -18.39 -15.45
N THR A 178 -19.91 -19.56 -16.10
CA THR A 178 -20.79 -19.85 -17.22
C THR A 178 -21.35 -21.27 -17.10
N ALA A 179 -22.67 -21.42 -17.14
CA ALA A 179 -23.38 -22.69 -17.19
C ALA A 179 -24.13 -22.83 -18.53
N THR A 180 -24.12 -24.03 -19.10
CA THR A 180 -24.75 -24.37 -20.38
C THR A 180 -25.77 -25.48 -20.17
N THR A 181 -27.03 -25.23 -20.53
CA THR A 181 -28.11 -26.24 -20.44
C THR A 181 -28.07 -27.22 -21.62
N ALA A 182 -28.71 -28.38 -21.45
CA ALA A 182 -28.92 -29.33 -22.56
C ALA A 182 -29.83 -28.78 -23.69
N ALA A 183 -30.54 -27.68 -23.48
CA ALA A 183 -31.28 -26.96 -24.51
C ALA A 183 -30.43 -25.94 -25.28
N GLY A 184 -29.18 -25.71 -24.85
CA GLY A 184 -28.26 -24.74 -25.44
C GLY A 184 -28.28 -23.35 -24.81
N ASP A 185 -29.04 -23.13 -23.72
CA ASP A 185 -29.04 -21.85 -23.01
C ASP A 185 -27.69 -21.66 -22.30
N VAL A 186 -27.00 -20.55 -22.60
CA VAL A 186 -25.79 -20.14 -21.87
C VAL A 186 -26.16 -19.08 -20.86
N ILE A 187 -25.79 -19.31 -19.60
CA ILE A 187 -26.15 -18.48 -18.45
C ILE A 187 -24.85 -18.05 -17.76
N THR A 188 -24.64 -16.74 -17.61
CA THR A 188 -23.38 -16.17 -17.15
C THR A 188 -23.55 -15.28 -15.92
N SER A 189 -22.52 -15.24 -15.07
CA SER A 189 -22.38 -14.25 -14.02
C SER A 189 -20.91 -13.87 -13.85
N THR A 190 -20.68 -12.62 -13.46
CA THR A 190 -19.36 -12.01 -13.38
C THR A 190 -19.22 -11.28 -12.06
N ARG A 191 -18.17 -11.58 -11.30
CA ARG A 191 -17.89 -10.98 -9.98
C ARG A 191 -16.45 -10.45 -9.97
N ASN A 192 -16.25 -9.21 -9.55
CA ASN A 192 -14.91 -8.67 -9.34
C ASN A 192 -14.39 -9.10 -7.96
N VAL A 193 -13.08 -9.35 -7.86
CA VAL A 193 -12.38 -9.71 -6.63
C VAL A 193 -11.18 -8.80 -6.50
N ASP A 194 -10.90 -8.27 -5.31
CA ASP A 194 -9.69 -7.47 -5.10
C ASP A 194 -8.57 -8.34 -4.50
N ALA A 195 -7.36 -8.20 -5.04
CA ALA A 195 -6.16 -8.82 -4.50
C ALA A 195 -5.30 -7.81 -3.76
N LYS A 196 -4.96 -8.12 -2.50
CA LYS A 196 -4.14 -7.33 -1.59
C LYS A 196 -2.83 -8.06 -1.30
N ARG A 197 -1.80 -7.30 -0.93
CA ARG A 197 -0.50 -7.84 -0.50
C ARG A 197 -0.12 -7.23 0.84
N ILE A 198 0.10 -8.10 1.80
CA ILE A 198 0.44 -7.77 3.18
C ILE A 198 1.93 -8.06 3.37
N LEU A 199 2.69 -7.02 3.71
CA LEU A 199 4.11 -7.16 4.02
C LEU A 199 4.29 -7.19 5.54
N ARG A 200 4.93 -8.24 6.07
CA ARG A 200 5.29 -8.28 7.50
C ARG A 200 6.26 -7.12 7.82
N PRO A 201 6.10 -6.42 8.96
CA PRO A 201 7.02 -5.35 9.34
C PRO A 201 8.45 -5.86 9.55
N SER A 202 9.35 -5.53 8.63
CA SER A 202 10.78 -5.86 8.74
C SER A 202 11.57 -4.78 9.51
N SER A 203 12.85 -5.06 9.77
CA SER A 203 13.76 -4.10 10.40
C SER A 203 13.85 -2.79 9.62
N ARG A 204 14.08 -1.67 10.32
CA ARG A 204 14.21 -0.33 9.69
C ARG A 204 15.26 -0.33 8.60
N GLN A 205 15.00 0.40 7.52
CA GLN A 205 16.00 0.63 6.48
C GLN A 205 16.97 1.71 6.94
N ASP A 206 18.24 1.34 7.03
CA ASP A 206 19.35 2.22 7.37
C ASP A 206 20.20 2.49 6.12
N PHE A 207 20.12 3.70 5.57
CA PHE A 207 20.96 4.14 4.46
C PHE A 207 22.18 4.91 4.97
N PHE A 208 23.29 4.86 4.23
CA PHE A 208 24.50 5.64 4.46
C PHE A 208 25.16 6.05 3.14
N PHE A 209 25.55 7.32 3.00
CA PHE A 209 26.15 7.87 1.79
C PHE A 209 27.03 9.09 2.09
N ALA A 210 28.04 9.34 1.26
CA ALA A 210 28.79 10.60 1.27
C ALA A 210 27.99 11.71 0.56
N CYS A 211 28.28 12.98 0.85
CA CYS A 211 27.55 14.13 0.32
C CYS A 211 28.42 15.08 -0.55
N PRO A 212 28.94 14.66 -1.71
CA PRO A 212 29.68 15.53 -2.63
C PRO A 212 28.92 16.83 -2.97
N PRO A 213 29.60 17.99 -3.09
CA PRO A 213 31.05 18.18 -3.04
C PRO A 213 31.63 18.31 -1.61
N THR A 214 30.84 17.99 -0.57
CA THR A 214 31.27 18.07 0.83
C THR A 214 31.81 16.72 1.33
N ASP A 215 32.71 16.76 2.31
CA ASP A 215 33.22 15.58 3.02
C ASP A 215 32.23 15.02 4.08
N MET A 216 31.00 15.56 4.14
CA MET A 216 29.99 15.06 5.07
C MET A 216 29.49 13.68 4.64
N PHE A 217 29.10 12.90 5.64
CA PHE A 217 28.34 11.67 5.45
C PHE A 217 26.94 11.88 6.00
N ALA A 218 25.96 11.22 5.39
CA ALA A 218 24.58 11.22 5.84
C ALA A 218 24.11 9.78 6.07
N SER A 219 23.49 9.54 7.22
CA SER A 219 22.72 8.34 7.49
C SER A 219 21.23 8.68 7.59
N VAL A 220 20.38 7.83 7.04
CA VAL A 220 18.93 8.03 6.95
C VAL A 220 18.23 6.75 7.40
N LYS A 221 17.29 6.86 8.35
CA LYS A 221 16.63 5.71 8.98
C LYS A 221 15.11 5.90 9.08
N PHE A 222 14.35 5.00 8.46
CA PHE A 222 12.87 5.00 8.48
C PHE A 222 12.30 3.56 8.41
N PRO A 223 10.98 3.34 8.65
CA PRO A 223 10.37 2.01 8.55
C PRO A 223 10.49 1.43 7.14
N ALA A 224 10.74 0.12 7.02
CA ALA A 224 10.91 -0.52 5.72
C ALA A 224 9.62 -0.59 4.88
N VAL A 225 8.46 -0.55 5.54
CA VAL A 225 7.12 -0.53 4.95
C VAL A 225 6.34 0.60 5.62
N VAL A 226 5.54 1.33 4.83
CA VAL A 226 4.72 2.47 5.29
C VAL A 226 3.27 2.30 4.82
N GLN A 227 2.31 2.64 5.68
CA GLN A 227 0.89 2.66 5.32
C GLN A 227 0.53 3.89 4.48
N PRO A 228 -0.36 3.79 3.46
CA PRO A 228 -0.77 4.93 2.62
C PRO A 228 -1.40 6.11 3.36
N SER A 229 -2.04 5.85 4.50
CA SER A 229 -2.73 6.82 5.36
C SER A 229 -1.95 7.20 6.62
N GLY A 230 -0.79 6.60 6.85
CA GLY A 230 -0.02 6.74 8.09
C GLY A 230 1.08 7.82 8.03
N ASP A 231 1.27 8.51 9.15
CA ASP A 231 2.47 9.32 9.42
C ASP A 231 3.61 8.39 9.87
N PHE A 232 4.81 8.52 9.28
CA PHE A 232 6.00 7.72 9.62
C PHE A 232 7.20 8.62 9.98
N PHE A 233 8.08 8.14 10.86
CA PHE A 233 9.19 8.94 11.36
C PHE A 233 10.50 8.66 10.62
N VAL A 234 11.08 9.72 10.05
CA VAL A 234 12.39 9.70 9.38
C VAL A 234 13.42 10.32 10.31
N ASN A 235 14.50 9.60 10.56
CA ASN A 235 15.67 10.09 11.27
C ASN A 235 16.78 10.33 10.26
N VAL A 236 17.47 11.46 10.35
CA VAL A 236 18.65 11.77 9.55
C VAL A 236 19.79 12.19 10.48
N ARG A 237 20.98 11.66 10.23
CA ARG A 237 22.23 12.09 10.86
C ARG A 237 23.18 12.59 9.78
N LEU A 238 23.60 13.84 9.87
CA LEU A 238 24.79 14.33 9.15
C LEU A 238 26.01 14.17 10.06
N SER A 239 27.13 13.72 9.51
CA SER A 239 28.39 13.47 10.22
C SER A 239 29.55 14.12 9.47
N ASN A 240 30.66 14.39 10.18
CA ASN A 240 31.81 15.14 9.67
C ASN A 240 31.45 16.59 9.27
N ILE A 241 30.60 17.24 10.08
CA ILE A 241 30.05 18.56 9.77
C ILE A 241 31.06 19.71 9.92
N PHE A 242 32.28 19.47 10.39
CA PHE A 242 33.28 20.53 10.59
C PHE A 242 34.70 20.12 10.17
N LYS A 243 35.52 21.11 9.84
CA LYS A 243 36.95 20.94 9.58
C LYS A 243 37.77 21.93 10.41
N ASN A 244 38.59 21.42 11.31
CA ASN A 244 39.51 22.21 12.13
C ASN A 244 40.75 22.61 11.32
N LYS A 245 40.97 23.91 11.16
CA LYS A 245 42.21 24.51 10.61
C LYS A 245 43.04 25.06 11.78
N LYS A 246 44.12 25.83 11.54
CA LYS A 246 45.03 26.27 12.62
C LYS A 246 44.32 27.15 13.67
N ASN A 247 43.79 28.30 13.25
CA ASN A 247 43.18 29.31 14.12
C ASN A 247 41.64 29.31 14.06
N TRP A 248 41.05 28.61 13.08
CA TRP A 248 39.62 28.66 12.78
C TRP A 248 39.06 27.27 12.45
N GLN A 249 37.74 27.15 12.48
CA GLN A 249 36.96 25.96 12.16
C GLN A 249 35.97 26.33 11.04
N THR A 250 36.02 25.59 9.92
CA THR A 250 34.91 25.51 8.95
C THR A 250 33.83 24.66 9.60
N ARG A 251 32.56 25.07 9.55
CA ARG A 251 31.42 24.19 9.88
C ARG A 251 30.28 24.31 8.88
N TRP A 252 29.66 23.18 8.59
CA TRP A 252 28.40 23.09 7.87
C TRP A 252 27.25 23.28 8.84
N ARG A 253 26.32 24.16 8.48
CA ARG A 253 25.11 24.43 9.26
C ARG A 253 23.88 24.09 8.44
N LEU A 254 23.02 23.25 9.01
CA LEU A 254 21.73 22.90 8.41
C LEU A 254 20.78 24.10 8.52
N ARG A 255 20.12 24.43 7.40
CA ARG A 255 19.15 25.53 7.29
C ARG A 255 17.72 25.04 7.16
N GLU A 256 17.53 23.93 6.44
CA GLU A 256 16.23 23.49 5.96
C GLU A 256 16.35 22.05 5.43
N ILE A 257 15.31 21.22 5.60
CA ILE A 257 15.15 19.97 4.86
C ILE A 257 13.80 20.01 4.15
N LYS A 258 13.80 19.89 2.83
CA LYS A 258 12.59 19.58 2.06
C LYS A 258 12.52 18.08 1.87
N TRP A 259 11.34 17.50 2.05
CA TRP A 259 11.10 16.11 1.72
C TRP A 259 9.87 15.99 0.81
N ARG A 260 9.87 14.99 -0.06
CA ARG A 260 8.73 14.63 -0.89
C ARG A 260 8.75 13.13 -1.20
N ILE A 261 7.56 12.56 -1.34
CA ILE A 261 7.39 11.17 -1.73
C ILE A 261 6.96 11.16 -3.20
N GLU A 262 7.77 10.55 -4.04
CA GLU A 262 7.45 10.29 -5.45
C GLU A 262 6.87 8.87 -5.57
N GLU A 263 5.65 8.78 -6.10
CA GLU A 263 5.06 7.58 -6.66
C GLU A 263 5.48 7.49 -8.14
N VAL A 264 5.83 6.29 -8.57
CA VAL A 264 6.41 6.04 -9.88
C VAL A 264 5.69 4.88 -10.53
N GLU A 265 4.75 5.21 -11.42
CA GLU A 265 4.06 4.22 -12.24
C GLU A 265 4.87 3.93 -13.52
N LYS A 266 4.97 2.65 -13.90
CA LYS A 266 5.58 2.17 -15.14
C LYS A 266 4.66 1.12 -15.75
N HIS A 267 4.40 1.19 -17.05
CA HIS A 267 3.62 0.17 -17.77
C HIS A 267 4.21 -0.12 -19.14
N ALA A 268 4.26 -1.38 -19.55
CA ALA A 268 4.72 -1.79 -20.88
C ALA A 268 3.73 -1.30 -21.97
N SER A 269 4.23 -0.66 -23.02
CA SER A 269 3.39 -0.13 -24.10
C SER A 269 2.86 -1.22 -25.06
N SER A 270 3.48 -2.40 -25.00
CA SER A 270 3.10 -3.67 -25.63
C SER A 270 2.91 -4.74 -24.55
N ALA A 271 1.90 -5.60 -24.73
CA ALA A 271 1.66 -6.74 -23.85
C ALA A 271 2.85 -7.73 -23.85
N PRO A 272 3.02 -8.55 -22.78
CA PRO A 272 3.94 -9.69 -22.83
C PRO A 272 3.42 -10.66 -23.90
N GLN A 273 4.15 -10.78 -25.00
CA GLN A 273 3.76 -11.68 -26.08
C GLN A 273 4.06 -13.13 -25.67
N GLU A 274 3.04 -13.98 -25.57
CA GLU A 274 3.24 -15.42 -25.47
C GLU A 274 4.13 -15.89 -26.64
N CYS A 275 5.14 -16.70 -26.35
CA CYS A 275 6.30 -16.87 -27.23
C CYS A 275 5.99 -17.75 -28.46
N ASP A 276 5.40 -17.12 -29.46
CA ASP A 276 5.00 -17.72 -30.73
C ASP A 276 6.24 -18.24 -31.49
N LYS A 277 6.29 -19.55 -31.74
CA LYS A 277 7.53 -20.29 -32.05
C LYS A 277 7.99 -20.12 -33.51
N SER A 278 8.31 -18.89 -33.93
CA SER A 278 8.89 -18.59 -35.24
C SER A 278 10.42 -18.37 -35.17
N PRO A 279 11.26 -19.28 -35.72
CA PRO A 279 12.71 -19.26 -35.47
C PRO A 279 13.46 -18.30 -36.40
N ARG A 280 13.09 -17.00 -36.45
CA ARG A 280 13.66 -16.07 -37.47
C ARG A 280 13.83 -14.58 -37.14
N ARG A 281 14.19 -14.22 -35.90
CA ARG A 281 15.03 -13.02 -35.67
C ARG A 281 15.96 -13.15 -34.46
N ARG A 282 17.22 -12.74 -34.62
CA ARG A 282 18.26 -12.81 -33.58
C ARG A 282 18.43 -11.47 -32.87
N ARG A 283 18.71 -11.55 -31.56
CA ARG A 283 19.56 -10.61 -30.79
C ARG A 283 19.04 -9.17 -30.59
N ARG A 284 18.13 -9.02 -29.62
CA ARG A 284 18.14 -7.90 -28.65
C ARG A 284 18.25 -8.46 -27.22
N SER A 285 18.56 -7.60 -26.26
CA SER A 285 18.81 -7.96 -24.85
C SER A 285 17.57 -8.52 -24.16
N SER A 286 17.79 -9.43 -23.19
CA SER A 286 16.75 -9.97 -22.32
C SER A 286 16.32 -8.93 -21.28
N GLY A 287 15.28 -8.18 -21.62
CA GLY A 287 14.59 -7.27 -20.71
C GLY A 287 13.38 -6.68 -21.43
N ALA A 288 12.19 -6.83 -20.87
CA ALA A 288 11.02 -6.11 -21.34
C ALA A 288 11.20 -4.63 -20.98
N GLU A 289 11.44 -3.78 -21.99
CA GLU A 289 11.53 -2.33 -21.78
C GLU A 289 10.14 -1.80 -21.39
N LEU A 290 9.94 -1.60 -20.09
CA LEU A 290 8.77 -0.90 -19.55
C LEU A 290 8.65 0.47 -20.24
N GLY A 291 7.41 0.92 -20.46
CA GLY A 291 7.12 2.17 -21.17
C GLY A 291 7.42 3.42 -20.35
N GLN A 292 6.77 4.53 -20.72
CA GLN A 292 7.04 5.83 -20.11
C GLN A 292 6.76 5.82 -18.59
N GLU A 293 7.73 6.30 -17.81
CA GLU A 293 7.65 6.44 -16.36
C GLU A 293 6.79 7.67 -16.00
N LEU A 294 5.66 7.45 -15.33
CA LEU A 294 4.77 8.50 -14.82
C LEU A 294 5.08 8.76 -13.34
N VAL A 295 5.68 9.92 -13.04
CA VAL A 295 6.08 10.31 -11.68
C VAL A 295 5.06 11.29 -11.08
N ARG A 296 4.54 10.97 -9.88
CA ARG A 296 3.59 11.81 -9.13
C ARG A 296 4.09 12.10 -7.72
N VAL A 297 4.00 13.35 -7.27
CA VAL A 297 4.35 13.71 -5.88
C VAL A 297 3.18 13.47 -4.93
N ILE A 298 3.16 12.30 -4.29
CA ILE A 298 2.10 11.87 -3.36
C ILE A 298 2.28 12.36 -1.91
N GLY A 299 3.42 12.95 -1.56
CA GLY A 299 3.65 13.56 -0.24
C GLY A 299 4.69 14.66 -0.29
N ARG A 300 4.62 15.66 0.61
CA ARG A 300 5.65 16.72 0.73
C ARG A 300 5.64 17.38 2.11
N GLY A 301 6.79 17.91 2.52
CA GLY A 301 6.92 18.76 3.70
C GLY A 301 8.28 19.46 3.79
N GLU A 302 8.42 20.32 4.80
CA GLU A 302 9.58 21.18 5.03
C GLU A 302 9.90 21.21 6.53
N VAL A 303 11.19 21.14 6.87
CA VAL A 303 11.69 21.11 8.25
C VAL A 303 12.73 22.22 8.40
N THR A 304 12.39 23.28 9.12
CA THR A 304 13.25 24.47 9.34
C THR A 304 13.82 24.57 10.75
N ARG A 305 13.48 23.61 11.63
CA ARG A 305 13.87 23.53 13.06
C ARG A 305 13.84 22.06 13.51
N GLY A 306 14.33 21.77 14.72
CA GLY A 306 14.19 20.45 15.36
C GLY A 306 15.40 19.51 15.23
N TRP A 307 16.52 20.00 14.70
CA TRP A 307 17.80 19.30 14.72
C TRP A 307 18.62 19.63 15.98
N SER A 308 19.39 18.66 16.46
CA SER A 308 20.39 18.82 17.52
C SER A 308 21.79 18.79 16.90
N TYR A 309 22.70 19.63 17.43
CA TYR A 309 24.12 19.63 17.05
C TYR A 309 24.94 18.98 18.15
N ASP A 310 25.61 17.87 17.85
CA ASP A 310 26.72 17.35 18.64
C ASP A 310 28.02 17.90 18.05
N PHE A 311 28.53 18.98 18.64
CA PHE A 311 29.78 19.62 18.22
C PHE A 311 31.04 18.89 18.74
N GLU A 312 30.91 17.91 19.63
CA GLU A 312 32.03 17.09 20.11
C GLU A 312 32.33 15.96 19.10
N GLN A 313 31.29 15.27 18.64
CA GLN A 313 31.37 14.22 17.62
C GLN A 313 31.32 14.75 16.18
N GLY A 314 30.88 16.00 15.99
CA GLY A 314 30.69 16.59 14.65
C GLY A 314 29.49 16.01 13.90
N ASN A 315 28.38 15.82 14.62
CA ASN A 315 27.12 15.27 14.11
C ASN A 315 25.97 16.30 14.19
N VAL A 316 25.00 16.18 13.26
CA VAL A 316 23.67 16.79 13.37
C VAL A 316 22.64 15.69 13.26
N ASP A 317 21.87 15.49 14.33
CA ASP A 317 20.76 14.53 14.36
C ASP A 317 19.43 15.28 14.24
N VAL A 318 18.53 14.79 13.38
CA VAL A 318 17.21 15.38 13.16
C VAL A 318 16.18 14.28 12.90
N GLY A 319 15.02 14.41 13.54
CA GLY A 319 13.89 13.51 13.37
C GLY A 319 12.64 14.28 12.96
N PHE A 320 11.91 13.79 11.96
CA PHE A 320 10.68 14.42 11.50
C PHE A 320 9.64 13.39 11.04
N ALA A 321 8.36 13.75 11.14
CA ALA A 321 7.27 12.99 10.55
C ALA A 321 7.16 13.29 9.05
N ALA A 322 7.12 12.25 8.23
CA ALA A 322 6.80 12.28 6.82
C ALA A 322 5.49 11.51 6.58
N LYS A 323 4.78 11.83 5.49
CA LYS A 323 3.54 11.14 5.13
C LYS A 323 3.12 11.34 3.68
N CYS A 324 2.24 10.44 3.25
CA CYS A 324 1.48 10.61 2.02
C CYS A 324 0.27 11.53 2.23
N ASP A 325 -0.28 12.01 1.13
CA ASP A 325 -1.38 12.97 1.05
C ASP A 325 -2.67 12.21 0.67
N PRO A 326 -3.60 11.94 1.61
CA PRO A 326 -4.73 11.05 1.37
C PRO A 326 -5.64 11.51 0.23
N ASP A 327 -5.79 12.82 0.03
CA ASP A 327 -6.60 13.41 -1.04
C ASP A 327 -6.07 13.05 -2.44
N LYS A 328 -4.76 12.74 -2.56
CA LYS A 328 -4.18 12.27 -3.81
C LYS A 328 -4.48 10.80 -4.09
N LYS A 329 -4.88 10.01 -3.11
CA LYS A 329 -5.03 8.55 -3.21
C LYS A 329 -3.74 7.90 -3.75
N PRO A 330 -2.68 7.82 -2.93
CA PRO A 330 -1.49 7.04 -3.25
C PRO A 330 -1.85 5.57 -3.54
N VAL A 331 -1.18 4.98 -4.50
CA VAL A 331 -1.31 3.55 -4.82
C VAL A 331 -0.39 2.72 -3.89
N LEU A 332 -0.58 1.42 -3.79
CA LEU A 332 0.38 0.51 -3.15
C LEU A 332 1.55 0.20 -4.11
N ASP A 333 2.69 -0.24 -3.59
CA ASP A 333 3.74 -0.88 -4.37
C ASP A 333 3.19 -2.14 -5.05
N VAL A 334 3.41 -2.25 -6.36
CA VAL A 334 2.99 -3.39 -7.19
C VAL A 334 4.13 -3.75 -8.12
N ASP A 335 4.43 -5.04 -8.24
CA ASP A 335 5.32 -5.56 -9.29
C ASP A 335 4.58 -6.66 -10.06
N TYR A 336 4.33 -6.40 -11.34
CA TYR A 336 3.82 -7.38 -12.31
C TYR A 336 4.86 -7.53 -13.40
N GLU A 337 5.66 -8.59 -13.31
CA GLU A 337 6.94 -8.74 -14.02
C GLU A 337 6.85 -8.40 -15.50
N GLY A 338 7.59 -7.35 -15.91
CA GLY A 338 7.66 -6.90 -17.30
C GLY A 338 6.41 -6.24 -17.87
N VAL A 339 5.31 -6.13 -17.12
CA VAL A 339 4.03 -5.56 -17.57
C VAL A 339 3.73 -4.23 -16.89
N ALA A 340 3.72 -4.20 -15.56
CA ALA A 340 3.25 -3.04 -14.79
C ALA A 340 3.97 -2.95 -13.45
N LYS A 341 4.34 -1.75 -13.01
CA LYS A 341 5.01 -1.54 -11.74
C LYS A 341 4.65 -0.20 -11.09
N VAL A 342 4.50 -0.20 -9.77
CA VAL A 342 4.47 1.00 -8.92
C VAL A 342 5.61 0.91 -7.92
N GLU A 343 6.48 1.92 -7.91
CA GLU A 343 7.58 2.08 -6.95
C GLU A 343 7.41 3.40 -6.20
N HIS A 344 7.73 3.44 -4.90
CA HIS A 344 7.81 4.70 -4.16
C HIS A 344 9.23 5.11 -3.81
N ARG A 345 9.49 6.42 -3.81
CA ARG A 345 10.81 7.01 -3.55
C ARG A 345 10.68 8.19 -2.60
N LEU A 346 11.30 8.09 -1.41
CA LEU A 346 11.48 9.22 -0.52
C LEU A 346 12.66 10.07 -1.02
N VAL A 347 12.37 11.29 -1.46
CA VAL A 347 13.36 12.26 -1.92
C VAL A 347 13.52 13.35 -0.87
N MET A 348 14.76 13.59 -0.43
CA MET A 348 15.09 14.66 0.49
C MET A 348 16.08 15.63 -0.14
N GLU A 349 16.00 16.90 0.25
CA GLU A 349 16.89 17.98 -0.14
C GLU A 349 17.25 18.75 1.13
N MET A 350 18.45 18.50 1.65
CA MET A 350 18.96 19.15 2.86
C MET A 350 19.79 20.37 2.45
N ILE A 351 19.35 21.56 2.84
CA ILE A 351 20.03 22.82 2.51
C ILE A 351 21.00 23.16 3.64
N VAL A 352 22.30 23.15 3.33
CA VAL A 352 23.40 23.46 4.26
C VAL A 352 24.17 24.69 3.79
N TYR A 353 24.88 25.38 4.68
CA TYR A 353 25.78 26.49 4.34
C TYR A 353 27.07 26.44 5.17
N GLU A 354 28.15 27.02 4.64
CA GLU A 354 29.46 27.07 5.33
C GLU A 354 29.57 28.33 6.21
N GLU A 355 29.87 28.12 7.50
CA GLU A 355 30.25 29.15 8.45
C GLU A 355 31.71 28.99 8.90
N GLN A 356 32.36 30.11 9.20
CA GLN A 356 33.65 30.15 9.87
C GLN A 356 33.46 30.52 11.34
N ALA A 357 34.07 29.77 12.26
CA ALA A 357 34.25 30.20 13.64
C ALA A 357 35.74 30.37 13.96
N LEU A 358 36.08 31.36 14.79
CA LEU A 358 37.40 31.41 15.44
C LEU A 358 37.41 30.40 16.58
N LYS A 359 38.50 29.65 16.77
CA LYS A 359 38.57 28.63 17.83
C LYS A 359 38.37 29.18 19.24
N GLU A 360 38.79 30.43 19.45
CA GLU A 360 38.65 31.17 20.70
C GLU A 360 37.20 31.62 20.97
N ASN A 361 36.32 31.61 19.96
CA ASN A 361 34.91 31.99 20.07
C ASN A 361 34.04 31.19 19.07
N LEU A 362 33.78 29.93 19.40
CA LEU A 362 32.95 29.02 18.58
C LEU A 362 31.46 29.42 18.54
N GLY A 363 31.01 30.28 19.46
CA GLY A 363 29.65 30.82 19.45
C GLY A 363 29.43 31.83 18.32
N GLN A 364 30.42 32.69 18.06
CA GLN A 364 30.34 33.76 17.07
C GLN A 364 30.92 33.33 15.72
N ALA A 365 30.14 32.55 14.97
CA ALA A 365 30.48 32.19 13.60
C ALA A 365 29.93 33.18 12.56
N ILE A 366 30.62 33.27 11.43
CA ILE A 366 30.32 34.15 10.29
C ILE A 366 30.02 33.27 9.07
N PRO A 367 28.88 33.43 8.37
CA PRO A 367 28.64 32.73 7.11
C PRO A 367 29.62 33.21 6.03
N ILE A 368 30.29 32.27 5.35
CA ILE A 368 31.33 32.54 4.33
C ILE A 368 31.03 31.87 2.98
N GLY A 369 30.38 30.70 2.99
CA GLY A 369 30.14 29.92 1.77
C GLY A 369 28.74 30.12 1.17
N GLY A 370 28.57 29.57 -0.03
CA GLY A 370 27.24 29.41 -0.62
C GLY A 370 26.38 28.39 0.11
N ALA A 371 25.08 28.37 -0.21
CA ALA A 371 24.20 27.29 0.19
C ALA A 371 24.38 26.08 -0.75
N HIS A 372 24.52 24.89 -0.18
CA HIS A 372 24.57 23.62 -0.92
C HIS A 372 23.30 22.82 -0.64
N ALA A 373 22.71 22.26 -1.69
CA ALA A 373 21.56 21.36 -1.60
C ALA A 373 22.03 19.89 -1.70
N LEU A 374 21.96 19.17 -0.59
CA LEU A 374 22.31 17.75 -0.53
C LEU A 374 21.05 16.94 -0.86
N LYS A 375 20.93 16.52 -2.12
CA LYS A 375 19.75 15.78 -2.61
C LYS A 375 19.96 14.27 -2.51
N THR A 376 18.96 13.57 -1.98
CA THR A 376 18.99 12.13 -1.70
C THR A 376 17.73 11.47 -2.25
N HIS A 377 17.82 10.19 -2.58
CA HIS A 377 16.71 9.37 -3.07
C HIS A 377 16.80 8.00 -2.41
N HIS A 378 15.75 7.59 -1.71
CA HIS A 378 15.65 6.31 -1.02
C HIS A 378 14.43 5.56 -1.52
N SER A 379 14.52 4.25 -1.69
CA SER A 379 13.33 3.43 -1.93
C SER A 379 12.42 3.50 -0.71
N LEU A 380 11.11 3.62 -0.95
CA LEU A 380 10.08 3.51 0.06
C LEU A 380 9.13 2.41 -0.41
N VAL A 381 8.64 1.56 0.48
CA VAL A 381 7.63 0.56 0.13
C VAL A 381 6.32 0.94 0.81
N ILE A 382 5.27 1.16 0.01
CA ILE A 382 3.93 1.48 0.49
C ILE A 382 3.05 0.24 0.33
N ALA A 383 2.54 -0.30 1.44
CA ALA A 383 1.70 -1.50 1.42
C ALA A 383 0.62 -1.43 2.51
N GLU A 384 -0.36 -2.32 2.43
CA GLU A 384 -1.22 -2.61 3.57
C GLU A 384 -0.43 -3.40 4.62
N GLN A 385 -0.56 -2.98 5.88
CA GLN A 385 -0.02 -3.67 7.04
C GLN A 385 -1.04 -4.69 7.54
N SER A 386 -0.62 -5.81 8.15
CA SER A 386 -1.58 -6.82 8.63
C SER A 386 -2.47 -6.28 9.76
N GLU A 387 -3.77 -6.20 9.50
CA GLU A 387 -4.79 -6.20 10.54
C GLU A 387 -5.12 -7.66 10.88
N SER A 388 -4.28 -8.26 11.71
CA SER A 388 -4.50 -9.57 12.35
C SER A 388 -4.56 -10.82 11.45
N GLY A 389 -4.28 -10.71 10.15
CA GLY A 389 -4.12 -11.87 9.26
C GLY A 389 -2.78 -12.59 9.45
N LEU A 390 -2.83 -13.90 9.74
CA LEU A 390 -1.70 -14.84 9.65
C LEU A 390 -1.65 -15.46 8.24
N SER A 391 -0.47 -15.88 7.80
CA SER A 391 -0.36 -16.75 6.62
C SER A 391 -0.76 -18.18 6.96
N TRP A 392 -1.39 -18.91 6.04
CA TRP A 392 -1.75 -20.33 6.26
C TRP A 392 -0.55 -21.20 6.66
N ASP A 393 0.68 -20.85 6.23
CA ASP A 393 1.92 -21.51 6.62
C ASP A 393 2.30 -21.30 8.12
N GLU A 394 1.76 -20.25 8.77
CA GLU A 394 1.87 -20.00 10.21
C GLU A 394 0.72 -20.63 11.02
N GLU A 395 -0.37 -21.04 10.35
CA GLU A 395 -1.51 -21.76 10.93
C GLU A 395 -1.42 -23.30 10.70
N GLY A 396 -0.34 -23.76 10.08
CA GLY A 396 -0.08 -25.18 9.92
C GLY A 396 -0.10 -25.92 11.27
N PRO A 397 -0.79 -27.07 11.39
CA PRO A 397 -0.76 -27.85 12.62
C PRO A 397 0.70 -28.24 12.94
N PRO A 398 1.08 -28.38 14.22
CA PRO A 398 2.43 -28.79 14.57
C PRO A 398 2.75 -30.11 13.87
N MET A 399 3.77 -30.07 13.01
CA MET A 399 4.31 -31.26 12.38
C MET A 399 4.86 -32.13 13.50
N TYR A 400 4.15 -33.21 13.82
CA TYR A 400 4.71 -34.29 14.62
C TYR A 400 5.92 -34.81 13.85
N GLU A 401 7.11 -34.75 14.47
CA GLU A 401 8.21 -35.59 14.02
C GLU A 401 7.74 -37.04 14.11
N ASP A 402 8.20 -37.90 13.20
CA ASP A 402 7.70 -39.26 13.05
C ASP A 402 8.31 -40.15 14.16
N ASP A 403 7.83 -39.92 15.38
CA ASP A 403 8.14 -40.67 16.61
C ASP A 403 7.76 -42.13 16.39
N GLY A 404 8.70 -42.91 15.83
CA GLY A 404 8.48 -44.26 15.29
C GLY A 404 8.07 -45.34 16.30
N GLY A 405 7.66 -44.97 17.51
CA GLY A 405 6.86 -45.80 18.39
C GLY A 405 5.48 -46.01 17.76
N SER A 406 5.26 -47.20 17.21
CA SER A 406 3.92 -47.64 16.79
C SER A 406 2.90 -47.41 17.91
N PRO A 407 1.64 -47.04 17.61
CA PRO A 407 0.64 -46.79 18.64
C PRO A 407 0.53 -48.00 19.58
N PRO A 408 0.44 -47.77 20.91
CA PRO A 408 0.59 -48.83 21.89
C PRO A 408 -0.43 -49.94 21.63
N THR A 409 0.06 -51.16 21.43
CA THR A 409 -0.78 -52.34 21.25
C THR A 409 -1.68 -52.48 22.47
N TYR A 410 -2.98 -52.31 22.26
CA TYR A 410 -3.98 -52.69 23.26
C TYR A 410 -3.85 -54.19 23.47
N LEU A 411 -3.35 -54.58 24.64
CA LEU A 411 -3.46 -55.95 25.11
C LEU A 411 -4.93 -56.13 25.53
N ASP A 412 -5.68 -56.92 24.77
CA ASP A 412 -6.94 -57.46 25.24
C ASP A 412 -6.67 -58.21 26.56
N GLY A 413 -7.40 -57.84 27.61
CA GLY A 413 -7.06 -58.26 28.98
C GLY A 413 -7.22 -59.76 29.20
N ASP A 414 -6.23 -60.39 29.83
CA ASP A 414 -6.31 -61.76 30.32
C ASP A 414 -7.45 -61.93 31.35
N GLU A 415 -8.13 -63.08 31.31
CA GLU A 415 -9.22 -63.51 32.21
C GLU A 415 -8.73 -64.53 33.25
#